data_AF-A0A2N0R446-F1
#
_entry.id   AF-A0A2N0R446-F1
#
_cell.length_a   1.000
_cell.length_b   1.000
_cell.length_c   1.000
_cell.angle_alpha   90.00
_cell.angle_beta   90.00
_cell.angle_gamma   90.00
#
_symmetry.space_group_name_H-M   'P 1'
#
loop_
_entity.id
_entity.type
_entity.pdbx_description
1 polymer ?
#
loop_
_entity_poly.entity_id
_entity_poly.type
_entity_poly.pdbx_seq_one_letter_code
_entity_poly.pdbx_strand_id
1 'polypeptide(L)'
;MTKVLNSLVRLDPGNNSLSASNTHSPATTSQPILLKEENTWHDKLGIWIPNDLFPYVTDEPVYTSNRQAKIKGQHYEPGCIYWLNGIRKRKAAHKLAVRQQKEHEAREVKRLAYEEELSTRAKLWGTSSNRIKYREDMCKDLTNFQDHFHKKITPLTDRRSVLQNRLTQGKNVYKTNKQLLQLEQDFGCFNIDYFSVMDDCAPHYRYKGHTSDDTKHLELRPHKRPPIPSTNIDRHNSEVKKLRLDILSPEDSKVFTLP
;
A
#
# COMPACT_ATOMS: atom_id res chain seq x y z
N MET A 1 5.97 43.48 -39.60
CA MET A 1 6.58 42.90 -40.82
C MET A 1 8.03 42.61 -40.52
N THR A 2 8.44 41.38 -40.79
CA THR A 2 9.78 40.81 -40.64
C THR A 2 10.81 41.51 -41.52
N LYS A 3 12.03 41.76 -41.00
CA LYS A 3 13.25 41.02 -41.37
C LYS A 3 14.49 41.60 -40.67
N VAL A 4 15.25 40.67 -40.11
CA VAL A 4 16.60 40.79 -39.57
C VAL A 4 17.61 40.89 -40.70
N LEU A 5 18.68 41.68 -40.52
CA LEU A 5 20.01 41.38 -41.05
C LEU A 5 21.03 42.34 -40.41
N ASN A 6 21.94 41.80 -39.61
CA ASN A 6 23.23 42.42 -39.33
C ASN A 6 24.28 41.31 -39.31
N SER A 7 25.10 41.26 -40.36
CA SER A 7 26.41 40.62 -40.37
C SER A 7 27.47 41.72 -40.51
N LEU A 8 28.47 41.70 -39.62
CA LEU A 8 29.74 42.41 -39.75
C LEU A 8 30.81 41.34 -39.41
N VAL A 9 31.77 40.98 -40.28
CA VAL A 9 33.01 41.72 -40.60
C VAL A 9 33.89 41.78 -39.34
N ARG A 10 35.18 41.46 -39.30
CA ARG A 10 36.22 41.00 -40.23
C ARG A 10 37.52 40.98 -39.36
N LEU A 11 38.55 40.32 -39.89
CA LEU A 11 39.99 40.70 -39.79
C LEU A 11 40.73 40.48 -38.45
N ASP A 12 41.54 39.41 -38.45
CA ASP A 12 42.98 39.39 -38.10
C ASP A 12 43.75 40.65 -38.60
N PRO A 13 44.94 41.05 -38.05
CA PRO A 13 46.11 40.16 -37.85
C PRO A 13 47.22 40.56 -36.80
N GLY A 14 48.10 39.59 -36.52
CA GLY A 14 49.58 39.73 -36.55
C GLY A 14 50.31 40.32 -35.34
N ASN A 15 51.08 39.51 -34.58
CA ASN A 15 52.54 39.24 -34.72
C ASN A 15 53.37 40.10 -33.72
N ASN A 16 54.46 39.68 -33.04
CA ASN A 16 55.29 38.46 -33.00
C ASN A 16 56.27 38.54 -31.80
N SER A 17 56.95 37.39 -31.54
CA SER A 17 58.29 37.20 -30.94
C SER A 17 58.34 36.81 -29.45
N LEU A 18 59.10 35.81 -28.99
CA LEU A 18 60.10 34.90 -29.59
C LEU A 18 60.45 33.80 -28.55
N SER A 19 60.92 32.64 -29.03
CA SER A 19 61.74 31.61 -28.32
C SER A 19 61.03 30.75 -27.25
N ALA A 20 61.26 29.44 -27.09
CA ALA A 20 62.30 28.54 -27.55
C ALA A 20 61.76 27.10 -27.76
N SER A 21 62.56 26.33 -28.50
CA SER A 21 62.54 24.88 -28.72
C SER A 21 62.12 24.00 -27.53
N ASN A 22 61.32 22.96 -27.80
CA ASN A 22 61.67 21.57 -27.48
C ASN A 22 60.71 20.57 -28.16
N THR A 23 61.31 19.71 -28.97
CA THR A 23 60.72 18.49 -29.52
C THR A 23 60.31 17.56 -28.39
N HIS A 24 59.01 17.28 -28.22
CA HIS A 24 58.51 16.01 -27.69
C HIS A 24 57.04 15.85 -28.08
N SER A 25 56.79 14.98 -29.05
CA SER A 25 55.46 14.43 -29.32
C SER A 25 55.03 13.58 -28.12
N PRO A 26 53.88 13.85 -27.46
CA PRO A 26 53.29 12.86 -26.59
C PRO A 26 52.57 11.85 -27.47
N ALA A 27 53.06 10.62 -27.47
CA ALA A 27 52.34 9.47 -27.98
C ALA A 27 50.96 9.46 -27.32
N THR A 28 49.91 9.63 -28.14
CA THR A 28 48.55 9.39 -27.70
C THR A 28 48.43 7.89 -27.52
N THR A 29 48.67 7.42 -26.29
CA THR A 29 48.29 6.08 -25.86
C THR A 29 46.77 6.02 -25.91
N SER A 30 46.25 5.65 -27.09
CA SER A 30 44.88 5.22 -27.26
C SER A 30 44.70 3.98 -26.39
N GLN A 31 44.11 4.16 -25.20
CA GLN A 31 43.57 3.03 -24.48
C GLN A 31 42.63 2.28 -25.42
N PRO A 32 42.66 0.93 -25.47
CA PRO A 32 41.75 0.20 -26.31
C PRO A 32 40.34 0.49 -25.80
N ILE A 33 39.59 1.26 -26.58
CA ILE A 33 38.14 1.36 -26.49
C ILE A 33 37.67 -0.10 -26.50
N LEU A 34 36.98 -0.50 -25.43
CA LEU A 34 36.30 -1.79 -25.36
C LEU A 34 35.22 -1.79 -26.45
N LEU A 35 35.62 -2.14 -27.67
CA LEU A 35 34.74 -2.43 -28.78
C LEU A 35 33.93 -3.64 -28.34
N LYS A 36 32.72 -3.39 -27.84
CA LYS A 36 31.71 -4.43 -27.81
C LYS A 36 31.58 -4.88 -29.26
N GLU A 37 32.08 -6.05 -29.59
CA GLU A 37 31.82 -6.68 -30.88
C GLU A 37 30.31 -6.54 -31.13
N GLU A 38 29.92 -5.77 -32.15
CA GLU A 38 28.51 -5.44 -32.33
C GLU A 38 27.72 -6.65 -32.85
N ASN A 39 28.43 -7.60 -33.47
CA ASN A 39 27.89 -8.78 -34.12
C ASN A 39 28.64 -10.05 -33.69
N THR A 40 27.89 -11.14 -33.53
CA THR A 40 28.39 -12.49 -33.24
C THR A 40 28.14 -13.38 -34.45
N TRP A 41 29.09 -14.24 -34.78
CA TRP A 41 28.92 -15.24 -35.84
C TRP A 41 27.96 -16.35 -35.39
N HIS A 42 27.01 -16.72 -36.26
CA HIS A 42 26.04 -17.77 -35.97
C HIS A 42 26.35 -19.05 -36.76
N ASP A 43 27.00 -20.03 -36.11
CA ASP A 43 27.56 -21.23 -36.75
C ASP A 43 26.59 -21.99 -37.68
N LYS A 44 25.33 -22.14 -37.27
CA LYS A 44 24.31 -22.90 -38.03
C LYS A 44 23.76 -22.14 -39.24
N LEU A 45 23.75 -20.81 -39.18
CA LEU A 45 23.17 -19.96 -40.23
C LEU A 45 24.27 -19.38 -41.14
N GLY A 46 25.54 -19.47 -40.73
CA GLY A 46 26.68 -18.97 -41.49
C GLY A 46 26.64 -17.46 -41.72
N ILE A 47 26.08 -16.69 -40.78
CA ILE A 47 25.89 -15.24 -40.90
C ILE A 47 26.30 -14.52 -39.62
N TRP A 48 26.70 -13.25 -39.78
CA TRP A 48 26.91 -12.32 -38.67
C TRP A 48 25.57 -11.75 -38.19
N ILE A 49 25.30 -11.86 -36.89
CA ILE A 49 24.05 -11.40 -36.28
C ILE A 49 24.39 -10.39 -35.18
N PRO A 50 23.72 -9.23 -35.14
CA PRO A 50 23.86 -8.29 -34.04
C PRO A 50 23.65 -8.95 -32.68
N ASN A 51 24.54 -8.67 -31.72
CA ASN A 51 24.53 -9.30 -30.39
C ASN A 51 23.21 -9.08 -29.66
N ASP A 52 22.55 -7.96 -29.94
CA ASP A 52 21.28 -7.59 -29.36
C ASP A 52 20.09 -8.42 -29.90
N LEU A 53 20.24 -9.05 -31.07
CA LEU A 53 19.26 -9.91 -31.72
C LEU A 53 19.58 -11.40 -31.54
N PHE A 54 20.84 -11.73 -31.29
CA PHE A 54 21.34 -13.10 -31.16
C PHE A 54 20.48 -14.00 -30.24
N PRO A 55 20.06 -13.57 -29.02
CA PRO A 55 19.23 -14.40 -28.14
C PRO A 55 17.81 -14.69 -28.66
N TYR A 56 17.36 -13.95 -29.69
CA TYR A 56 16.02 -14.05 -30.25
C TYR A 56 15.97 -14.81 -31.58
N VAL A 57 17.13 -15.29 -32.03
CA VAL A 57 17.26 -16.20 -33.16
C VAL A 57 16.92 -17.59 -32.66
N THR A 58 15.77 -18.09 -33.10
CA THR A 58 15.31 -19.44 -32.82
C THR A 58 15.37 -20.27 -34.09
N ASP A 59 15.34 -21.59 -33.96
CA ASP A 59 15.26 -22.53 -35.08
C ASP A 59 13.98 -22.39 -35.93
N GLU A 60 13.01 -21.58 -35.47
CA GLU A 60 11.79 -21.30 -36.21
C GLU A 60 12.06 -20.32 -37.36
N PRO A 61 11.56 -20.60 -38.58
CA PRO A 61 11.74 -19.71 -39.71
C PRO A 61 10.93 -18.41 -39.55
N VAL A 62 11.40 -17.32 -40.16
CA VAL A 62 10.64 -16.08 -40.25
C VAL A 62 9.74 -16.15 -41.49
N TYR A 63 8.46 -16.38 -41.29
CA TYR A 63 7.51 -16.47 -42.40
C TYR A 63 7.21 -15.12 -43.05
N THR A 64 6.91 -15.17 -44.36
CA THR A 64 6.51 -14.00 -45.15
C THR A 64 5.15 -13.44 -44.73
N SER A 65 4.26 -14.30 -44.23
CA SER A 65 2.93 -13.93 -43.72
C SER A 65 2.41 -14.92 -42.67
N ASN A 66 1.40 -14.51 -41.90
CA ASN A 66 0.74 -15.36 -40.90
C ASN A 66 0.06 -16.60 -41.52
N ARG A 67 -0.42 -16.49 -42.77
CA ARG A 67 -0.98 -17.64 -43.50
C ARG A 67 0.10 -18.67 -43.80
N GLN A 68 1.28 -18.21 -44.24
CA GLN A 68 2.42 -19.07 -44.50
C GLN A 68 2.99 -19.69 -43.21
N ALA A 69 2.90 -18.99 -42.08
CA ALA A 69 3.24 -19.56 -40.77
C ALA A 69 2.37 -20.78 -40.41
N LYS A 70 1.07 -20.75 -40.75
CA LYS A 70 0.15 -21.88 -40.50
C LYS A 70 0.36 -23.05 -41.47
N ILE A 71 0.70 -22.74 -42.72
CA ILE A 71 0.82 -23.74 -43.81
C ILE A 71 2.30 -24.20 -43.97
N LYS A 72 3.23 -23.67 -43.15
CA LYS A 72 4.68 -23.93 -43.20
C LYS A 72 5.30 -23.77 -44.60
N GLY A 73 4.86 -22.76 -45.34
CA GLY A 73 5.34 -22.49 -46.71
C GLY A 73 6.43 -21.42 -46.77
N GLN A 74 6.15 -20.35 -47.52
CA GLN A 74 7.13 -19.30 -47.87
C GLN A 74 7.68 -18.56 -46.65
N HIS A 75 9.00 -18.57 -46.50
CA HIS A 75 9.74 -17.92 -45.42
C HIS A 75 10.94 -17.14 -45.99
N TYR A 76 11.41 -16.17 -45.21
CA TYR A 76 12.57 -15.37 -45.59
C TYR A 76 13.87 -16.12 -45.33
N GLU A 77 14.82 -15.98 -46.26
CA GLU A 77 16.17 -16.49 -46.10
C GLU A 77 16.89 -15.80 -44.92
N PRO A 78 17.63 -16.56 -44.08
CA PRO A 78 18.44 -16.00 -43.01
C PRO A 78 19.38 -14.89 -43.51
N GLY A 79 19.50 -13.80 -42.75
CA GLY A 79 20.38 -12.67 -43.08
C GLY A 79 19.78 -11.60 -44.01
N CYS A 80 18.66 -11.86 -44.70
CA CYS A 80 18.00 -10.80 -45.47
C CYS A 80 17.33 -9.76 -44.55
N ILE A 81 17.07 -8.55 -45.08
CA ILE A 81 16.48 -7.43 -44.31
C ILE A 81 15.13 -7.81 -43.70
N TYR A 82 14.29 -8.53 -44.45
CA TYR A 82 12.97 -8.96 -43.98
C TYR A 82 13.06 -10.01 -42.87
N TRP A 83 14.03 -10.91 -42.95
CA TRP A 83 14.32 -11.88 -41.88
C TRP A 83 14.77 -11.17 -40.59
N LEU A 84 15.73 -10.24 -40.69
CA LEU A 84 16.19 -9.43 -39.54
C LEU A 84 15.04 -8.63 -38.92
N ASN A 85 14.14 -8.07 -39.73
CA ASN A 85 12.94 -7.39 -39.25
C ASN A 85 11.99 -8.34 -38.50
N GLY A 86 11.88 -9.60 -38.92
CA GLY A 86 11.17 -10.63 -38.18
C GLY A 86 11.78 -10.91 -36.81
N ILE A 87 13.10 -11.06 -36.72
CA ILE A 87 13.81 -11.26 -35.44
C ILE A 87 13.61 -10.04 -34.52
N ARG A 88 13.69 -8.81 -35.06
CA ARG A 88 13.37 -7.58 -34.30
C ARG A 88 11.94 -7.60 -33.74
N LYS A 89 10.95 -8.07 -34.51
CA LYS A 89 9.58 -8.23 -34.03
C LYS A 89 9.47 -9.25 -32.90
N ARG A 90 10.16 -10.40 -32.99
CA ARG A 90 10.22 -11.38 -31.90
C ARG A 90 10.82 -10.78 -30.64
N LYS A 91 11.95 -10.07 -30.76
CA LYS A 91 12.57 -9.33 -29.66
C LYS A 91 11.61 -8.33 -29.02
N ALA A 92 10.89 -7.56 -29.83
CA ALA A 92 9.90 -6.60 -29.35
C ALA A 92 8.76 -7.29 -28.60
N ALA A 93 8.22 -8.39 -29.15
CA ALA A 93 7.17 -9.18 -28.52
C ALA A 93 7.64 -9.81 -27.19
N HIS A 94 8.83 -10.39 -27.15
CA HIS A 94 9.42 -10.93 -25.92
C HIS A 94 9.62 -9.84 -24.86
N LYS A 95 10.19 -8.69 -25.23
CA LYS A 95 10.36 -7.56 -24.31
C LYS A 95 9.01 -7.07 -23.75
N LEU A 96 7.97 -7.03 -24.58
CA LEU A 96 6.62 -6.68 -24.15
C LEU A 96 6.07 -7.72 -23.18
N ALA A 97 6.20 -9.01 -23.48
CA ALA A 97 5.76 -10.10 -22.60
C ALA A 97 6.47 -10.05 -21.24
N VAL A 98 7.79 -9.85 -21.22
CA VAL A 98 8.56 -9.68 -19.97
C VAL A 98 8.08 -8.46 -19.18
N ARG A 99 7.78 -7.35 -19.85
CA ARG A 99 7.26 -6.15 -19.17
C ARG A 99 5.88 -6.43 -18.56
N GLN A 100 4.98 -7.05 -19.32
CA GLN A 100 3.64 -7.41 -18.84
C GLN A 100 3.72 -8.39 -17.66
N GLN A 101 4.62 -9.37 -17.73
CA GLN A 101 4.87 -10.31 -16.64
C GLN A 101 5.31 -9.57 -15.37
N LYS A 102 6.30 -8.68 -15.47
CA LYS A 102 6.76 -7.86 -14.34
C LYS A 102 5.67 -6.95 -13.78
N GLU A 103 4.83 -6.36 -14.64
CA GLU A 103 3.69 -5.55 -14.20
C GLU A 103 2.65 -6.39 -13.47
N HIS A 104 2.37 -7.60 -13.95
CA HIS A 104 1.48 -8.54 -13.28
C HIS A 104 2.04 -8.97 -11.91
N GLU A 105 3.30 -9.40 -11.86
CA GLU A 105 3.99 -9.74 -10.61
C GLU A 105 3.98 -8.57 -9.62
N ALA A 106 4.24 -7.34 -10.07
CA ALA A 106 4.18 -6.15 -9.23
C ALA A 106 2.76 -5.85 -8.71
N ARG A 107 1.71 -6.14 -9.50
CA ARG A 107 0.31 -6.02 -9.03
C ARG A 107 -0.01 -7.07 -7.98
N GLU A 108 0.40 -8.32 -8.18
CA GLU A 108 0.17 -9.40 -7.22
C GLU A 108 0.91 -9.15 -5.90
N VAL A 109 2.18 -8.68 -5.96
CA VAL A 109 2.92 -8.29 -4.74
C VAL A 109 2.21 -7.18 -3.98
N LYS A 110 1.71 -6.15 -4.67
CA LYS A 110 0.92 -5.07 -4.03
C LYS A 110 -0.37 -5.58 -3.42
N ARG A 111 -1.06 -6.47 -4.12
CA ARG A 111 -2.31 -7.09 -3.65
C ARG A 111 -2.06 -7.90 -2.37
N LEU A 112 -1.04 -8.76 -2.36
CA LEU A 112 -0.68 -9.57 -1.21
C LEU A 112 -0.28 -8.71 -0.01
N ALA A 113 0.52 -7.66 -0.22
CA ALA A 113 0.89 -6.72 0.84
C ALA A 113 -0.35 -6.01 1.44
N TYR A 114 -1.31 -5.62 0.59
CA TYR A 114 -2.57 -5.02 1.03
C TYR A 114 -3.44 -6.02 1.82
N GLU A 115 -3.56 -7.26 1.35
CA GLU A 115 -4.30 -8.31 2.06
C GLU A 115 -3.66 -8.65 3.42
N GLU A 116 -2.33 -8.66 3.51
CA GLU A 116 -1.58 -8.85 4.75
C GLU A 116 -1.79 -7.69 5.73
N GLU A 117 -1.74 -6.43 5.25
CA GLU A 117 -2.05 -5.25 6.06
C GLU A 117 -3.48 -5.30 6.61
N LEU A 118 -4.46 -5.64 5.77
CA LEU A 118 -5.84 -5.81 6.21
C LEU A 118 -5.98 -6.92 7.25
N SER A 119 -5.30 -8.05 7.05
CA SER A 119 -5.31 -9.18 7.98
C SER A 119 -4.71 -8.84 9.34
N THR A 120 -3.56 -8.16 9.35
CA THR A 120 -2.90 -7.72 10.59
C THR A 120 -3.75 -6.69 11.35
N ARG A 121 -4.35 -5.73 10.65
CA ARG A 121 -5.31 -4.78 11.24
C ARG A 121 -6.54 -5.50 11.77
N ALA A 122 -7.13 -6.40 11.00
CA ALA A 122 -8.30 -7.15 11.43
C ALA A 122 -8.04 -7.96 12.72
N LYS A 123 -6.85 -8.58 12.83
CA LYS A 123 -6.40 -9.26 14.05
C LYS A 123 -6.31 -8.31 15.25
N LEU A 124 -5.67 -7.15 15.08
CA LEU A 124 -5.54 -6.15 16.15
C LEU A 124 -6.90 -5.70 16.69
N TRP A 125 -7.87 -5.55 15.80
CA TRP A 125 -9.22 -5.08 16.15
C TRP A 125 -10.18 -6.22 16.56
N GLY A 126 -9.75 -7.48 16.50
CA GLY A 126 -10.61 -8.63 16.78
C GLY A 126 -11.81 -8.75 15.83
N THR A 127 -11.56 -8.59 14.53
CA THR A 127 -12.56 -8.62 13.44
C THR A 127 -12.02 -9.42 12.24
N SER A 128 -12.85 -9.69 11.24
CA SER A 128 -12.40 -10.26 9.97
C SER A 128 -11.89 -9.18 9.00
N SER A 129 -11.03 -9.56 8.06
CA SER A 129 -10.50 -8.65 7.02
C SER A 129 -11.59 -8.00 6.17
N ASN A 130 -12.73 -8.67 6.00
CA ASN A 130 -13.88 -8.13 5.27
C ASN A 130 -14.64 -7.04 6.06
N ARG A 131 -14.45 -6.98 7.38
CA ARG A 131 -15.22 -6.12 8.28
C ARG A 131 -14.43 -4.99 8.92
N ILE A 132 -13.11 -5.06 8.84
CA ILE A 132 -12.22 -4.07 9.47
C ILE A 132 -12.55 -2.64 9.04
N LYS A 133 -12.78 -2.41 7.74
CA LYS A 133 -13.12 -1.10 7.21
C LYS A 133 -14.40 -0.53 7.83
N TYR A 134 -15.45 -1.35 7.94
CA TYR A 134 -16.72 -0.89 8.54
C TYR A 134 -16.55 -0.56 10.02
N ARG A 135 -15.78 -1.36 10.77
CA ARG A 135 -15.49 -1.06 12.18
C ARG A 135 -14.71 0.24 12.33
N GLU A 136 -13.68 0.44 11.52
CA GLU A 136 -12.89 1.66 11.54
C GLU A 136 -13.71 2.89 11.18
N ASP A 137 -14.57 2.80 10.16
CA ASP A 137 -15.42 3.90 9.75
C ASP A 137 -16.47 4.23 10.83
N MET A 138 -17.05 3.23 11.50
CA MET A 138 -17.88 3.46 12.70
C MET A 138 -17.11 4.18 13.82
N CYS A 139 -15.87 3.78 14.09
CA CYS A 139 -15.03 4.44 15.11
C CYS A 139 -14.71 5.88 14.74
N LYS A 140 -14.47 6.17 13.45
CA LYS A 140 -14.28 7.54 12.96
C LYS A 140 -15.53 8.38 13.18
N ASP A 141 -16.71 7.86 12.87
CA ASP A 141 -17.95 8.60 13.07
C ASP A 141 -18.23 8.86 14.55
N LEU A 142 -17.94 7.90 15.43
CA LEU A 142 -18.00 8.13 16.87
C LEU A 142 -17.04 9.24 17.32
N THR A 143 -15.80 9.23 16.81
CA THR A 143 -14.79 10.24 17.12
C THR A 143 -15.22 11.62 16.62
N ASN A 144 -15.69 11.71 15.37
CA ASN A 144 -16.16 12.94 14.77
C ASN A 144 -17.38 13.52 15.52
N PHE A 145 -18.28 12.64 15.98
CA PHE A 145 -19.45 13.07 16.76
C PHE A 145 -19.01 13.61 18.12
N GLN A 146 -18.09 12.92 18.79
CA GLN A 146 -17.53 13.36 20.06
C GLN A 146 -16.83 14.72 19.91
N ASP A 147 -16.02 14.91 18.88
CA ASP A 147 -15.37 16.18 18.58
C ASP A 147 -16.38 17.29 18.30
N HIS A 148 -17.43 17.00 17.54
CA HIS A 148 -18.52 17.94 17.29
C HIS A 148 -19.23 18.33 18.57
N PHE A 149 -19.58 17.35 19.40
CA PHE A 149 -20.24 17.55 20.67
C PHE A 149 -19.39 18.44 21.59
N HIS A 150 -18.10 18.12 21.75
CA HIS A 150 -17.17 18.90 22.56
C HIS A 150 -16.98 20.31 22.02
N LYS A 151 -16.86 20.47 20.70
CA LYS A 151 -16.79 21.79 20.06
C LYS A 151 -17.99 22.68 20.41
N LYS A 152 -19.17 22.10 20.64
CA LYS A 152 -20.39 22.84 20.97
C LYS A 152 -20.60 23.05 22.47
N ILE A 153 -20.29 22.07 23.31
CA ILE A 153 -20.50 22.16 24.76
C ILE A 153 -19.38 22.91 25.50
N THR A 154 -18.13 22.84 25.00
CA THR A 154 -16.98 23.48 25.64
C THR A 154 -17.15 25.00 25.76
N PRO A 155 -17.55 25.76 24.71
CA PRO A 155 -17.78 27.20 24.84
C PRO A 155 -18.86 27.57 25.87
N LEU A 156 -19.92 26.76 25.99
CA LEU A 156 -20.97 26.98 26.99
C LEU A 156 -20.43 26.76 28.41
N THR A 157 -19.63 25.71 28.58
CA THR A 157 -19.00 25.34 29.85
C THR A 157 -17.97 26.39 30.29
N ASP A 158 -17.12 26.83 29.36
CA ASP A 158 -16.13 27.89 29.58
C ASP A 158 -16.80 29.22 29.93
N ARG A 159 -17.88 29.58 29.23
CA ARG A 159 -18.61 30.80 29.53
C ARG A 159 -19.26 30.73 30.92
N ARG A 160 -19.78 29.55 31.32
CA ARG A 160 -20.33 29.35 32.67
C ARG A 160 -19.26 29.55 33.74
N SER A 161 -18.07 28.98 33.57
CA SER A 161 -16.98 29.13 34.54
C SER A 161 -16.52 30.59 34.67
N VAL A 162 -16.41 31.31 33.55
CA VAL A 162 -16.08 32.75 33.54
C VAL A 162 -17.13 33.58 34.29
N LEU A 163 -18.42 33.32 34.09
CA LEU A 163 -19.48 34.06 34.78
C LEU A 163 -19.52 33.75 36.28
N GLN A 164 -19.33 32.49 36.67
CA GLN A 164 -19.25 32.11 38.08
C GLN A 164 -18.06 32.80 38.77
N ASN A 165 -16.90 32.86 38.11
CA ASN A 165 -15.73 33.58 38.63
C ASN A 165 -15.97 35.11 38.76
N ARG A 166 -16.80 35.71 37.90
CA ARG A 166 -17.17 37.13 38.07
C ARG A 166 -18.09 37.34 39.27
N LEU A 167 -18.98 36.38 39.54
CA LEU A 167 -19.86 36.37 40.70
C LEU A 167 -19.07 36.23 42.00
N THR A 168 -18.10 35.31 42.08
CA THR A 168 -17.24 35.18 43.26
C THR A 168 -16.41 36.44 43.52
N GLN A 169 -16.05 37.18 42.47
CA GLN A 169 -15.38 38.49 42.57
C GLN A 169 -16.32 39.67 42.86
N GLY A 170 -17.64 39.45 42.97
CA GLY A 170 -18.62 40.51 43.20
C GLY A 170 -18.81 41.49 42.03
N LYS A 171 -18.33 41.16 40.83
CA LYS A 171 -18.35 42.05 39.66
C LYS A 171 -19.69 41.96 38.92
N ASN A 172 -20.39 43.10 38.81
CA ASN A 172 -21.61 43.27 38.01
C ASN A 172 -22.64 42.15 38.25
N VAL A 173 -22.95 41.91 39.53
CA VAL A 173 -23.72 40.75 40.03
C VAL A 173 -25.04 40.59 39.28
N TYR A 174 -25.83 41.66 39.13
CA TYR A 174 -27.12 41.61 38.45
C TYR A 174 -27.00 41.16 36.98
N LYS A 175 -26.10 41.77 36.19
CA LYS A 175 -25.92 41.43 34.77
C LYS A 175 -25.37 40.01 34.61
N THR A 176 -24.44 39.60 35.47
CA THR A 176 -23.84 38.27 35.45
C THR A 176 -24.88 37.19 35.77
N ASN A 177 -25.75 37.40 36.76
CA ASN A 177 -26.86 36.49 37.06
C ASN A 177 -27.85 36.36 35.90
N LYS A 178 -28.19 37.47 35.24
CA LYS A 178 -29.04 37.43 34.04
C LYS A 178 -28.40 36.61 32.92
N GLN A 179 -27.09 36.73 32.72
CA GLN A 179 -26.35 35.95 31.71
C GLN A 179 -26.24 34.46 32.06
N LEU A 180 -26.13 34.11 33.34
CA LEU A 180 -26.16 32.71 33.79
C LEU A 180 -27.52 32.07 33.55
N LEU A 181 -28.61 32.78 33.86
CA LEU A 181 -29.96 32.27 33.63
C LEU A 181 -30.22 31.99 32.13
N GLN A 182 -29.72 32.87 31.25
CA GLN A 182 -29.76 32.62 29.81
C GLN A 182 -28.93 31.40 29.42
N LEU A 183 -27.72 31.26 29.98
CA LEU A 183 -26.89 30.08 29.70
C LEU A 183 -27.54 28.78 30.17
N GLU A 184 -28.22 28.77 31.32
CA GLU A 184 -28.95 27.61 31.80
C GLU A 184 -30.07 27.21 30.84
N GLN A 185 -30.76 28.19 30.26
CA GLN A 185 -31.71 27.94 29.17
C GLN A 185 -31.02 27.37 27.92
N ASP A 186 -29.88 27.95 27.50
CA ASP A 186 -29.11 27.46 26.35
C ASP A 186 -28.62 26.01 26.56
N PHE A 187 -28.20 25.66 27.80
CA PHE A 187 -27.89 24.30 28.21
C PHE A 187 -29.12 23.39 28.18
N GLY A 188 -30.29 23.87 28.61
CA GLY A 188 -31.54 23.12 28.54
C GLY A 188 -31.99 22.82 27.10
N CYS A 189 -31.66 23.70 26.16
CA CYS A 189 -31.89 23.49 24.72
C CYS A 189 -30.79 22.68 24.03
N PHE A 190 -29.69 22.38 24.73
CA PHE A 190 -28.57 21.65 24.15
C PHE A 190 -28.91 20.17 24.00
N ASN A 191 -29.34 19.79 22.81
CA ASN A 191 -29.54 18.40 22.41
C ASN A 191 -28.99 18.21 20.99
N ILE A 192 -28.00 17.34 20.84
CA ILE A 192 -27.39 17.02 19.54
C ILE A 192 -27.64 15.54 19.29
N ASP A 193 -28.46 15.26 18.27
CA ASP A 193 -28.71 13.89 17.84
C ASP A 193 -27.53 13.36 17.01
N TYR A 194 -27.21 12.08 17.16
CA TYR A 194 -26.07 11.46 16.48
C TYR A 194 -26.18 11.53 14.95
N PHE A 195 -27.35 11.17 14.43
CA PHE A 195 -27.62 11.20 12.98
C PHE A 195 -27.96 12.60 12.44
N SER A 196 -28.00 13.62 13.31
CA SER A 196 -27.99 15.00 12.84
C SER A 196 -26.60 15.45 12.36
N VAL A 197 -25.54 14.72 12.75
CA VAL A 197 -24.15 14.99 12.38
C VAL A 197 -23.58 13.92 11.45
N MET A 198 -23.97 12.66 11.64
CA MET A 198 -23.50 11.53 10.84
C MET A 198 -24.49 11.10 9.77
N ASP A 199 -23.97 10.63 8.63
CA ASP A 199 -24.76 10.10 7.52
C ASP A 199 -25.29 8.70 7.86
N ASP A 200 -26.59 8.59 8.12
CA ASP A 200 -27.27 7.33 8.42
C ASP A 200 -27.32 6.36 7.24
N CYS A 201 -27.15 6.86 6.01
CA CYS A 201 -27.15 6.09 4.78
C CYS A 201 -25.78 5.49 4.45
N ALA A 202 -24.75 5.82 5.23
CA ALA A 202 -23.39 5.41 4.97
C ALA A 202 -23.24 3.87 4.98
N PRO A 203 -22.36 3.31 4.11
CA PRO A 203 -22.29 1.86 3.89
C PRO A 203 -22.02 1.04 5.17
N HIS A 204 -21.28 1.57 6.13
CA HIS A 204 -20.96 0.90 7.39
C HIS A 204 -22.15 0.73 8.34
N TYR A 205 -23.23 1.50 8.18
CA TYR A 205 -24.45 1.32 8.97
C TYR A 205 -25.42 0.28 8.41
N ARG A 206 -25.28 -0.07 7.12
CA ARG A 206 -26.07 -1.14 6.48
C ARG A 206 -25.75 -2.52 7.06
N TYR A 207 -24.58 -2.64 7.67
CA TYR A 207 -24.07 -3.88 8.22
C TYR A 207 -24.42 -4.04 9.71
N LYS A 208 -25.61 -4.57 10.02
CA LYS A 208 -26.05 -4.86 11.39
C LYS A 208 -25.73 -6.33 11.74
N GLY A 209 -24.51 -6.63 12.18
CA GLY A 209 -24.12 -8.02 12.49
C GLY A 209 -23.04 -8.16 13.56
N HIS A 210 -23.43 -8.65 14.74
CA HIS A 210 -22.59 -8.90 15.92
C HIS A 210 -21.77 -10.22 15.91
N THR A 211 -21.59 -10.87 14.76
CA THR A 211 -20.80 -12.10 14.70
C THR A 211 -19.81 -12.00 13.58
N SER A 212 -18.52 -11.81 13.91
CA SER A 212 -17.41 -12.12 13.01
C SER A 212 -17.73 -13.41 12.25
N ASP A 213 -17.46 -13.45 10.94
CA ASP A 213 -17.70 -14.66 10.16
C ASP A 213 -17.01 -15.89 10.80
N ASP A 214 -15.87 -15.66 11.49
CA ASP A 214 -15.16 -16.64 12.32
C ASP A 214 -16.00 -17.26 13.45
N THR A 215 -16.93 -16.51 14.06
CA THR A 215 -17.86 -17.04 15.07
C THR A 215 -18.90 -17.95 14.42
N LYS A 216 -19.40 -17.60 13.22
CA LYS A 216 -20.30 -18.47 12.46
C LYS A 216 -19.59 -19.74 11.99
N HIS A 217 -18.31 -19.66 11.63
CA HIS A 217 -17.50 -20.84 11.31
C HIS A 217 -17.25 -21.74 12.54
N LEU A 218 -17.14 -21.17 13.75
CA LEU A 218 -17.14 -21.91 15.00
C LEU A 218 -18.50 -22.57 15.29
N GLU A 219 -19.62 -21.97 14.88
CA GLU A 219 -20.95 -22.54 15.07
C GLU A 219 -21.20 -23.78 14.22
N LEU A 220 -20.54 -23.91 13.07
CA LEU A 220 -20.67 -25.03 12.13
C LEU A 220 -19.76 -26.22 12.44
N ARG A 221 -19.01 -26.23 13.56
CA ARG A 221 -18.27 -27.43 13.98
C ARG A 221 -19.25 -28.56 14.33
N PRO A 222 -19.18 -29.75 13.69
CA PRO A 222 -20.07 -30.89 13.95
C PRO A 222 -19.99 -31.45 15.39
N HIS A 223 -19.09 -30.93 16.23
CA HIS A 223 -18.83 -31.41 17.59
C HIS A 223 -19.13 -30.36 18.66
N LYS A 224 -20.20 -29.57 18.51
CA LYS A 224 -20.80 -28.96 19.70
C LYS A 224 -21.33 -30.11 20.56
N ARG A 225 -20.77 -30.27 21.77
CA ARG A 225 -21.23 -31.28 22.74
C ARG A 225 -22.76 -31.19 22.84
N PRO A 226 -23.51 -32.29 22.70
CA PRO A 226 -24.95 -32.23 22.92
C PRO A 226 -25.21 -31.71 24.34
N PRO A 227 -26.28 -30.91 24.56
CA PRO A 227 -26.70 -30.54 25.90
C PRO A 227 -26.90 -31.82 26.70
N ILE A 228 -26.26 -31.93 27.87
CA ILE A 228 -26.51 -33.04 28.77
C ILE A 228 -27.98 -32.91 29.20
N PRO A 229 -28.87 -33.86 28.84
CA PRO A 229 -30.22 -33.82 29.38
C PRO A 229 -30.11 -34.04 30.89
N SER A 230 -30.58 -33.08 31.68
CA SER A 230 -30.67 -33.20 33.13
C SER A 230 -31.82 -34.13 33.50
N THR A 231 -31.71 -35.41 33.17
CA THR A 231 -32.50 -36.47 33.80
C THR A 231 -31.73 -36.93 35.03
N ASN A 232 -31.83 -36.15 36.09
CA ASN A 232 -31.57 -36.65 37.43
C ASN A 232 -32.63 -36.08 38.37
N ILE A 233 -33.82 -36.68 38.27
CA ILE A 233 -34.74 -36.73 39.40
C ILE A 233 -34.05 -37.66 40.38
N ASP A 234 -33.77 -37.13 41.58
CA ASP A 234 -33.19 -37.83 42.72
C ASP A 234 -31.66 -37.75 42.91
N ARG A 235 -31.16 -36.56 43.26
CA ARG A 235 -30.08 -36.50 44.26
C ARG A 235 -30.00 -35.16 44.98
N HIS A 236 -29.99 -35.27 46.31
CA HIS A 236 -29.95 -34.23 47.33
C HIS A 236 -29.04 -33.01 47.06
N ASN A 237 -29.57 -31.83 47.39
CA ASN A 237 -28.83 -30.61 47.65
C ASN A 237 -27.59 -30.89 48.50
N SER A 238 -26.41 -30.75 47.92
CA SER A 238 -25.15 -30.65 48.67
C SER A 238 -24.16 -29.76 47.92
N GLU A 239 -23.99 -28.57 48.49
CA GLU A 239 -22.82 -27.70 48.46
C GLU A 239 -22.15 -27.42 47.09
N VAL A 240 -22.31 -26.15 46.67
CA VAL A 240 -21.47 -25.49 45.66
C VAL A 240 -20.00 -25.62 46.08
N LYS A 241 -19.27 -26.57 45.49
CA LYS A 241 -17.82 -26.68 45.64
C LYS A 241 -17.17 -25.48 44.95
N LYS A 242 -16.75 -24.51 45.77
CA LYS A 242 -15.86 -23.42 45.37
C LYS A 242 -14.61 -24.02 44.70
N LEU A 243 -14.27 -23.51 43.51
CA LEU A 243 -13.03 -23.84 42.83
C LEU A 243 -11.85 -23.46 43.74
N ARG A 244 -11.03 -24.46 44.04
CA ARG A 244 -9.84 -24.37 44.88
C ARG A 244 -8.75 -23.70 44.05
N LEU A 245 -8.20 -22.59 44.55
CA LEU A 245 -6.99 -21.96 44.00
C LEU A 245 -5.83 -22.96 44.12
N ASP A 246 -5.11 -23.16 43.02
CA ASP A 246 -3.92 -24.00 42.94
C ASP A 246 -2.84 -23.47 43.90
N ILE A 247 -2.62 -24.19 44.99
CA ILE A 247 -1.46 -24.00 45.86
C ILE A 247 -0.37 -24.92 45.29
N LEU A 248 0.72 -24.29 44.83
CA LEU A 248 1.95 -24.93 44.39
C LEU A 248 2.47 -25.88 45.50
N SER A 249 2.60 -27.17 45.18
CA SER A 249 3.10 -28.18 46.14
C SER A 249 4.61 -27.99 46.39
N PRO A 250 5.11 -28.05 47.64
CA PRO A 250 6.51 -27.80 47.98
C PRO A 250 7.49 -28.93 47.62
N GLU A 251 7.04 -29.98 46.94
CA GLU A 251 7.78 -31.25 46.82
C GLU A 251 8.61 -31.37 45.53
N ASP A 252 8.50 -30.45 44.57
CA ASP A 252 9.28 -30.45 43.33
C ASP A 252 10.59 -29.64 43.40
N SER A 253 10.95 -29.11 44.57
CA SER A 253 12.19 -28.35 44.80
C SER A 253 13.28 -29.16 45.50
N LYS A 254 13.66 -30.31 44.94
CA LYS A 254 14.97 -30.96 45.19
C LYS A 254 15.47 -31.64 43.92
N VAL A 255 16.80 -31.76 43.82
CA VAL A 255 17.63 -32.28 42.71
C VAL A 255 17.80 -31.26 41.56
N PHE A 256 18.89 -30.50 41.41
CA PHE A 256 20.31 -30.82 41.57
C PHE A 256 21.12 -29.61 42.07
N THR A 257 21.86 -29.81 43.16
CA THR A 257 23.10 -29.08 43.47
C THR A 257 24.29 -29.99 43.17
N LEU A 258 25.11 -29.58 42.19
CA LEU A 258 26.60 -29.62 42.06
C LEU A 258 27.37 -30.92 42.40
N PRO A 259 28.46 -31.26 41.64
CA PRO A 259 29.66 -30.42 41.44
C PRO A 259 29.92 -29.98 39.99
#